data_AF-M1XT95-F1
#
_entry.id   AF-M1XT95-F1
#
_cell.length_a   1.000
_cell.length_b   1.000
_cell.length_c   1.000
_cell.angle_alpha   90.00
_cell.angle_beta   90.00
_cell.angle_gamma   90.00
#
_symmetry.space_group_name_H-M   'P 1'
#
loop_
_entity.id
_entity.type
_entity.pdbx_description
1 polymer ?
#
loop_
_entity_poly.entity_id
_entity_poly.type
_entity_poly.pdbx_seq_one_letter_code
_entity_poly.pdbx_strand_id
1 'polypeptide(L)'
;MSRPNVLLVVLDSVRAKNVGLYGHHRETTPFLSSYADGATTYRQARAPGIHSVASHASVWTGAAVEEHGVTRHEDRLRPDTTIWEELSAVGYRTGIFTVNSVLAHASNLTEPFDHARTQTFSGSSNKPFPDAHGPTDSATHDGLSGNLRRSLRDDRPVKSLFNCAHHAYEKRRGSLEETLDSGQLIEAFLGWAADDGASAGGAENDRPWAACLNLMDAHFPYEPAAKHDLWGGETLRALHAEFEKPPANEFVQGRPWWQLEAFEHLYDGAIRQADAHLERLLGGLERADVHEETLVVITSDHGEGFGEISRLTGRTRLVDHSWGIDEVLTHIPLVVKYPGQTDPVTVDAPATLSAFPDTVRAALEGSASRDSFVPDGPVVASTERLLAEHDGVFEGSDEAARDYYGPWRATYERAGDDTMKSATRGEDALTMRIRDAQEAMTVDRTGSERVEEAFETLGPMELKGDAGTVESDVEDRLADLGYLR
;
A
#
# COMPACT_ATOMS: atom_id res chain seq x y z
N MET A 1 23.18 15.24 -19.97
CA MET A 1 21.77 14.84 -20.18
C MET A 1 20.94 15.67 -19.23
N SER A 2 19.69 16.00 -19.56
CA SER A 2 18.73 16.54 -18.59
C SER A 2 18.54 15.52 -17.46
N ARG A 3 18.32 15.99 -16.24
CA ARG A 3 18.00 15.10 -15.11
C ARG A 3 16.58 14.56 -15.32
N PRO A 4 16.34 13.25 -15.21
CA PRO A 4 15.02 12.69 -15.48
C PRO A 4 14.02 13.10 -14.39
N ASN A 5 12.74 13.15 -14.73
CA ASN A 5 11.70 13.18 -13.69
C ASN A 5 11.63 11.82 -12.99
N VAL A 6 11.09 11.77 -11.77
CA VAL A 6 10.92 10.52 -11.02
C VAL A 6 9.47 10.36 -10.64
N LEU A 7 8.87 9.22 -10.98
CA LEU A 7 7.49 8.90 -10.63
C LEU A 7 7.42 7.53 -9.98
N LEU A 8 7.03 7.50 -8.71
CA LEU A 8 6.64 6.29 -8.00
C LEU A 8 5.11 6.20 -7.98
N VAL A 9 4.56 5.10 -8.46
CA VAL A 9 3.13 4.79 -8.38
C VAL A 9 2.95 3.53 -7.55
N VAL A 10 2.31 3.68 -6.39
CA VAL A 10 1.98 2.59 -5.47
C VAL A 10 0.51 2.25 -5.64
N LEU A 11 0.23 1.02 -6.06
CA LEU A 11 -1.10 0.42 -6.08
C LEU A 11 -1.28 -0.27 -4.72
N ASP A 12 -1.78 0.46 -3.74
CA ASP A 12 -1.83 0.04 -2.32
C ASP A 12 -2.48 -1.35 -2.18
N SER A 13 -1.77 -2.26 -1.52
CA SER A 13 -2.20 -3.63 -1.24
C SER A 13 -2.47 -4.52 -2.47
N VAL A 14 -1.90 -4.24 -3.65
CA VAL A 14 -1.97 -5.12 -4.83
C VAL A 14 -0.94 -6.25 -4.75
N ARG A 15 -1.41 -7.49 -4.66
CA ARG A 15 -0.56 -8.70 -4.70
C ARG A 15 -0.28 -9.16 -6.13
N ALA A 16 0.96 -9.59 -6.40
CA ALA A 16 1.39 -10.06 -7.72
C ALA A 16 0.49 -11.17 -8.28
N LYS A 17 0.01 -12.06 -7.40
CA LYS A 17 -0.85 -13.19 -7.77
C LYS A 17 -2.13 -12.77 -8.52
N ASN A 18 -2.62 -11.55 -8.34
CA ASN A 18 -3.84 -11.04 -8.97
C ASN A 18 -3.58 -10.07 -10.13
N VAL A 19 -2.34 -10.03 -10.64
CA VAL A 19 -1.93 -9.18 -11.76
C VAL A 19 -1.73 -10.03 -13.02
N GLY A 20 -2.25 -9.58 -14.16
CA GLY A 20 -2.21 -10.33 -15.43
C GLY A 20 -0.79 -10.68 -15.89
N LEU A 21 0.16 -9.75 -15.74
CA LEU A 21 1.59 -9.96 -16.03
C LEU A 21 2.23 -11.11 -15.25
N TYR A 22 1.61 -11.48 -14.12
CA TYR A 22 2.09 -12.50 -13.20
C TYR A 22 1.24 -13.78 -13.27
N GLY A 23 0.50 -13.96 -14.36
CA GLY A 23 -0.22 -15.20 -14.66
C GLY A 23 -1.59 -15.31 -14.01
N HIS A 24 -2.17 -14.21 -13.51
CA HIS A 24 -3.56 -14.23 -13.05
C HIS A 24 -4.50 -14.59 -14.19
N HIS A 25 -5.48 -15.44 -13.88
CA HIS A 25 -6.41 -15.98 -14.87
C HIS A 25 -7.45 -14.95 -15.36
N ARG A 26 -7.63 -13.84 -14.65
CA ARG A 26 -8.52 -12.74 -15.02
C ARG A 26 -7.72 -11.59 -15.60
N GLU A 27 -8.35 -10.87 -16.53
CA GLU A 27 -7.79 -9.66 -17.12
C GLU A 27 -7.96 -8.46 -16.18
N THR A 28 -7.29 -8.51 -15.03
CA THR A 28 -7.31 -7.44 -14.01
C THR A 28 -6.47 -6.25 -14.43
N THR A 29 -5.36 -6.46 -15.14
CA THR A 29 -4.42 -5.37 -15.49
C THR A 29 -4.06 -5.33 -16.99
N PRO A 30 -5.05 -5.19 -17.90
CA PRO A 30 -4.77 -5.14 -19.34
C PRO A 30 -3.86 -3.98 -19.76
N PHE A 31 -4.02 -2.79 -19.18
CA PHE A 31 -3.17 -1.65 -19.51
C PHE A 31 -1.73 -1.89 -19.06
N LEU A 32 -1.51 -2.25 -17.79
CA LEU A 32 -0.17 -2.55 -17.27
C LEU A 32 0.51 -3.66 -18.08
N SER A 33 -0.26 -4.65 -18.54
CA SER A 33 0.24 -5.74 -19.39
C SER A 33 0.79 -5.22 -20.72
N SER A 34 0.08 -4.28 -21.37
CA SER A 34 0.58 -3.63 -22.59
C SER A 34 1.72 -2.65 -22.32
N TYR A 35 1.70 -1.95 -21.18
CA TYR A 35 2.72 -0.99 -20.81
C TYR A 35 4.10 -1.66 -20.59
N ALA A 36 4.10 -2.92 -20.15
CA ALA A 36 5.31 -3.72 -19.98
C ALA A 36 6.10 -3.94 -21.29
N ASP A 37 5.48 -3.79 -22.47
CA ASP A 37 6.16 -3.94 -23.77
C ASP A 37 7.26 -2.87 -24.00
N GLY A 38 7.23 -1.76 -23.25
CA GLY A 38 8.25 -0.71 -23.26
C GLY A 38 8.95 -0.52 -21.91
N ALA A 39 8.89 -1.50 -21.01
CA ALA A 39 9.37 -1.38 -19.64
C ALA A 39 10.06 -2.67 -19.13
N THR A 40 10.66 -2.59 -17.94
CA THR A 40 11.24 -3.73 -17.25
C THR A 40 10.26 -4.30 -16.24
N THR A 41 9.97 -5.60 -16.34
CA THR A 41 9.11 -6.33 -15.38
C THR A 41 9.96 -7.19 -14.45
N TYR A 42 9.84 -6.98 -13.15
CA TYR A 42 10.49 -7.81 -12.13
C TYR A 42 9.51 -8.89 -11.66
N ARG A 43 9.78 -10.15 -12.02
CA ARG A 43 8.89 -11.27 -11.73
C ARG A 43 8.97 -11.73 -10.27
N GLN A 44 10.05 -11.37 -9.57
CA GLN A 44 10.32 -11.80 -8.19
C GLN A 44 10.55 -10.61 -7.24
N ALA A 45 9.73 -9.56 -7.34
CA ALA A 45 9.79 -8.43 -6.41
C ALA A 45 9.13 -8.76 -5.05
N ARG A 46 9.69 -8.24 -3.96
CA ARG A 46 9.14 -8.36 -2.61
C ARG A 46 8.98 -7.01 -1.91
N ALA A 47 7.86 -6.90 -1.20
CA ALA A 47 7.62 -5.86 -0.23
C ALA A 47 8.55 -6.08 0.99
N PRO A 48 9.23 -5.03 1.50
CA PRO A 48 10.07 -5.11 2.70
C PRO A 48 9.29 -5.44 3.98
N GLY A 49 8.01 -5.07 4.01
CA GLY A 49 7.07 -5.42 5.07
C GLY A 49 5.63 -5.40 4.56
N ILE A 50 4.69 -5.84 5.39
CA ILE A 50 3.27 -5.97 4.99
C ILE A 50 2.40 -4.79 5.43
N HIS A 51 2.96 -3.83 6.18
CA HIS A 51 2.21 -2.67 6.66
C HIS A 51 2.65 -1.43 5.90
N SER A 52 1.71 -0.60 5.46
CA SER A 52 2.01 0.58 4.63
C SER A 52 3.07 1.48 5.27
N VAL A 53 3.05 1.70 6.58
CA VAL A 53 4.04 2.54 7.28
C VAL A 53 5.46 2.00 7.16
N ALA A 54 5.64 0.69 7.37
CA ALA A 54 6.95 0.05 7.34
C ALA A 54 7.47 -0.08 5.90
N SER A 55 6.61 -0.49 4.96
CA SER A 55 6.99 -0.64 3.56
C SER A 55 7.38 0.71 2.94
N HIS A 56 6.58 1.77 3.16
CA HIS A 56 6.92 3.11 2.67
C HIS A 56 8.18 3.68 3.33
N ALA A 57 8.40 3.44 4.63
CA ALA A 57 9.65 3.84 5.29
C ALA A 57 10.87 3.16 4.65
N SER A 58 10.77 1.88 4.31
CA SER A 58 11.80 1.16 3.56
C SER A 58 12.01 1.74 2.16
N VAL A 59 10.95 2.11 1.44
CA VAL A 59 11.07 2.75 0.12
C VAL A 59 11.72 4.14 0.22
N TRP A 60 11.46 4.91 1.29
CA TRP A 60 11.96 6.28 1.43
C TRP A 60 13.44 6.31 1.79
N THR A 61 13.85 5.40 2.67
CA THR A 61 15.20 5.38 3.27
C THR A 61 16.13 4.40 2.56
N GLY A 62 15.58 3.37 1.94
CA GLY A 62 16.32 2.24 1.37
C GLY A 62 16.76 1.21 2.40
N ALA A 63 16.39 1.41 3.67
CA ALA A 63 16.68 0.50 4.76
C ALA A 63 15.65 -0.63 4.81
N ALA A 64 16.02 -1.77 5.41
CA ALA A 64 15.09 -2.83 5.78
C ALA A 64 14.26 -2.43 7.02
N VAL A 65 13.16 -3.16 7.26
CA VAL A 65 12.27 -2.89 8.40
C VAL A 65 12.98 -2.98 9.75
N GLU A 66 13.85 -3.96 9.92
CA GLU A 66 14.71 -4.11 11.11
C GLU A 66 15.69 -2.96 11.32
N GLU A 67 16.15 -2.33 10.23
CA GLU A 67 17.12 -1.25 10.29
C GLU A 67 16.43 0.06 10.66
N HIS A 68 15.27 0.39 10.06
CA HIS A 68 14.59 1.64 10.34
C HIS A 68 13.69 1.59 11.58
N GLY A 69 13.15 0.44 11.97
CA GLY A 69 12.34 0.26 13.17
C GLY A 69 10.98 0.99 13.20
N VAL A 70 10.59 1.69 12.14
CA VAL A 70 9.24 2.23 11.90
C VAL A 70 8.27 1.07 11.62
N THR A 71 7.52 0.64 12.63
CA THR A 71 6.60 -0.52 12.54
C THR A 71 5.19 -0.19 13.03
N ARG A 72 5.01 0.90 13.79
CA ARG A 72 3.71 1.40 14.26
C ARG A 72 3.24 2.59 13.44
N HIS A 73 1.94 2.83 13.41
CA HIS A 73 1.37 3.94 12.63
C HIS A 73 1.82 5.32 13.13
N GLU A 74 2.07 5.45 14.44
CA GLU A 74 2.58 6.65 15.09
C GLU A 74 4.11 6.81 15.03
N ASP A 75 4.82 5.80 14.54
CA ASP A 75 6.26 5.89 14.37
C ASP A 75 6.61 6.93 13.31
N ARG A 76 7.71 7.64 13.54
CA ARG A 76 8.18 8.72 12.67
C ARG A 76 9.58 8.43 12.16
N LEU A 77 9.86 8.82 10.94
CA LEU A 77 11.22 8.91 10.40
C LEU A 77 11.89 10.21 10.86
N ARG A 78 13.19 10.17 11.05
CA ARG A 78 14.00 11.38 11.27
C ARG A 78 14.07 12.20 9.98
N PRO A 79 14.07 13.54 10.08
CA PRO A 79 14.34 14.40 8.93
C PRO A 79 15.73 14.12 8.34
N ASP A 80 15.90 14.49 7.08
CA ASP A 80 17.11 14.37 6.28
C ASP A 80 17.60 12.91 6.11
N THR A 81 16.68 11.94 6.12
CA THR A 81 17.01 10.51 5.98
C THR A 81 16.40 9.85 4.75
N THR A 82 15.64 10.61 3.95
CA THR A 82 14.88 10.06 2.83
C THR A 82 15.41 10.54 1.47
N ILE A 83 15.20 9.71 0.44
CA ILE A 83 15.50 10.07 -0.95
C ILE A 83 14.75 11.33 -1.41
N TRP A 84 13.56 11.60 -0.84
CA TRP A 84 12.75 12.76 -1.22
C TRP A 84 13.36 14.07 -0.73
N GLU A 85 13.89 14.09 0.49
CA GLU A 85 14.65 15.23 1.01
C GLU A 85 15.95 15.43 0.21
N GLU A 86 16.65 14.34 -0.14
CA GLU A 86 17.83 14.39 -1.01
C GLU A 86 17.50 15.02 -2.38
N LEU A 87 16.39 14.61 -3.00
CA LEU A 87 15.92 15.15 -4.29
C LEU A 87 15.57 16.64 -4.19
N SER A 88 14.82 17.04 -3.15
CA SER A 88 14.49 18.45 -2.89
C SER A 88 15.75 19.29 -2.71
N ALA A 89 16.74 18.79 -1.95
CA ALA A 89 18.02 19.48 -1.72
C ALA A 89 18.84 19.70 -3.00
N VAL A 90 18.71 18.83 -4.00
CA VAL A 90 19.36 19.01 -5.32
C VAL A 90 18.47 19.72 -6.35
N GLY A 91 17.34 20.29 -5.92
CA GLY A 91 16.51 21.19 -6.71
C GLY A 91 15.38 20.53 -7.51
N TYR A 92 14.99 19.29 -7.16
CA TYR A 92 13.72 18.75 -7.63
C TYR A 92 12.56 19.42 -6.88
N ARG A 93 11.42 19.51 -7.55
CA ARG A 93 10.14 19.71 -6.85
C ARG A 93 9.63 18.35 -6.41
N THR A 94 9.43 18.14 -5.12
CA THR A 94 8.92 16.86 -4.62
C THR A 94 7.42 16.93 -4.30
N GLY A 95 6.67 15.91 -4.71
CA GLY A 95 5.21 15.87 -4.51
C GLY A 95 4.70 14.49 -4.06
N ILE A 96 3.80 14.46 -3.07
CA ILE A 96 3.07 13.24 -2.71
C ILE A 96 1.57 13.43 -2.86
N PHE A 97 0.91 12.44 -3.45
CA PHE A 97 -0.52 12.43 -3.74
C PHE A 97 -1.11 11.14 -3.18
N THR A 98 -1.81 11.22 -2.05
CA THR A 98 -2.25 10.04 -1.31
C THR A 98 -3.54 10.30 -0.54
N VAL A 99 -4.40 9.28 -0.48
CA VAL A 99 -5.56 9.23 0.43
C VAL A 99 -5.30 8.32 1.63
N ASN A 100 -4.11 7.72 1.71
CA ASN A 100 -3.72 6.85 2.80
C ASN A 100 -3.51 7.66 4.08
N SER A 101 -4.36 7.41 5.08
CA SER A 101 -4.35 8.15 6.34
C SER A 101 -3.14 7.84 7.21
N VAL A 102 -2.53 6.66 7.05
CA VAL A 102 -1.27 6.31 7.72
C VAL A 102 -0.15 7.23 7.26
N LEU A 103 -0.02 7.43 5.95
CA LEU A 103 1.00 8.30 5.37
C LEU A 103 0.71 9.77 5.65
N ALA A 104 -0.56 10.17 5.52
CA ALA A 104 -0.96 11.56 5.56
C ALA A 104 -1.11 12.15 6.96
N HIS A 105 -1.50 11.35 7.96
CA HIS A 105 -1.93 11.88 9.26
C HIS A 105 -1.39 11.13 10.48
N ALA A 106 -1.17 9.81 10.37
CA ALA A 106 -0.68 9.01 11.50
C ALA A 106 0.83 9.11 11.68
N SER A 107 1.55 9.01 10.57
CA SER A 107 3.01 9.09 10.49
C SER A 107 3.47 10.44 9.93
N ASN A 108 4.77 10.60 9.73
CA ASN A 108 5.34 11.77 9.06
C ASN A 108 5.83 11.50 7.63
N LEU A 109 5.35 10.44 6.99
CA LEU A 109 5.87 10.03 5.68
C LEU A 109 5.53 10.99 4.53
N THR A 110 4.63 11.96 4.76
CA THR A 110 4.34 13.07 3.84
C THR A 110 5.21 14.32 4.07
N GLU A 111 5.82 14.48 5.25
CA GLU A 111 6.64 15.65 5.59
C GLU A 111 7.91 15.83 4.73
N PRO A 112 8.57 14.76 4.23
CA PRO A 112 9.71 14.87 3.31
C PRO A 112 9.44 15.55 1.95
N PHE A 113 8.18 15.81 1.60
CA PHE A 113 7.79 16.36 0.30
C PHE A 113 7.50 17.86 0.36
N ASP A 114 7.91 18.60 -0.68
CA ASP A 114 7.62 20.04 -0.79
C ASP A 114 6.12 20.30 -0.99
N HIS A 115 5.42 19.35 -1.62
CA HIS A 115 3.99 19.39 -1.87
C HIS A 115 3.31 18.09 -1.43
N ALA A 116 2.23 18.21 -0.68
CA ALA A 116 1.37 17.07 -0.33
C ALA A 116 -0.08 17.38 -0.72
N ARG A 117 -0.64 16.57 -1.61
CA ARG A 117 -2.07 16.52 -1.87
C ARG A 117 -2.65 15.30 -1.15
N THR A 118 -3.16 15.55 0.05
CA THR A 118 -3.77 14.52 0.89
C THR A 118 -5.26 14.75 1.07
N GLN A 119 -5.97 13.71 1.50
CA GLN A 119 -7.32 13.90 2.02
C GLN A 119 -7.24 14.78 3.26
N THR A 120 -7.74 16.01 3.16
CA THR A 120 -7.80 16.94 4.27
C THR A 120 -9.00 16.58 5.14
N PHE A 121 -8.78 16.29 6.41
CA PHE A 121 -9.85 15.98 7.38
C PHE A 121 -10.45 17.24 8.01
N SER A 122 -10.47 18.36 7.28
CA SER A 122 -11.04 19.58 7.81
C SER A 122 -12.57 19.48 7.86
N GLY A 123 -13.10 19.12 9.03
CA GLY A 123 -14.49 19.39 9.39
C GLY A 123 -15.49 18.22 9.38
N SER A 124 -15.07 16.97 9.30
CA SER A 124 -15.98 15.81 9.44
C SER A 124 -16.49 15.58 10.87
N SER A 125 -15.84 16.16 11.88
CA SER A 125 -16.15 15.98 13.31
C SER A 125 -17.15 16.99 13.89
N ASN A 126 -17.61 17.99 13.13
CA ASN A 126 -18.60 18.96 13.63
C ASN A 126 -20.04 18.42 13.55
N LYS A 127 -20.25 17.19 14.01
CA LYS A 127 -21.59 16.66 14.21
C LYS A 127 -22.27 17.48 15.33
N PRO A 128 -23.50 17.99 15.11
CA PRO A 128 -24.24 18.75 16.13
C PRO A 128 -24.41 17.97 17.44
N PHE A 129 -24.41 16.64 17.35
CA PHE A 129 -24.45 15.74 18.48
C PHE A 129 -23.22 14.80 18.44
N PRO A 130 -22.09 15.20 19.07
CA PRO A 130 -20.87 14.39 19.13
C PRO A 130 -21.06 13.00 19.73
N ASP A 131 -22.07 12.89 20.58
CA ASP A 131 -22.38 11.74 21.39
C ASP A 131 -23.37 10.77 20.73
N ALA A 132 -23.50 10.81 19.41
CA ALA A 132 -24.41 10.02 18.58
C ALA A 132 -23.77 9.74 17.20
N HIS A 133 -24.16 8.64 16.54
CA HIS A 133 -23.68 8.24 15.21
C HIS A 133 -23.89 9.33 14.15
N GLY A 134 -22.99 9.45 13.19
CA GLY A 134 -23.06 10.36 12.06
C GLY A 134 -22.42 9.74 10.81
N PRO A 135 -22.72 10.25 9.59
CA PRO A 135 -22.17 9.68 8.36
C PRO A 135 -20.66 9.76 8.20
N THR A 136 -20.02 10.58 9.03
CA THR A 136 -18.57 10.75 9.11
C THR A 136 -17.93 9.85 10.16
N ASP A 137 -18.72 9.20 11.01
CA ASP A 137 -18.25 8.26 12.03
C ASP A 137 -18.06 6.83 11.47
N SER A 138 -18.36 6.63 10.17
CA SER A 138 -18.15 5.37 9.47
C SER A 138 -17.25 5.63 8.27
N ALA A 139 -16.13 4.93 8.14
CA ALA A 139 -15.29 5.06 6.94
C ALA A 139 -15.93 4.52 5.68
N THR A 140 -16.95 3.67 5.82
CA THR A 140 -17.72 3.17 4.70
C THR A 140 -18.59 4.29 4.13
N HIS A 141 -18.56 4.42 2.80
CA HIS A 141 -19.60 5.15 2.07
C HIS A 141 -20.88 4.28 2.08
N ASP A 142 -21.49 4.15 3.26
CA ASP A 142 -22.74 3.41 3.54
C ASP A 142 -23.95 3.83 2.67
N GLY A 143 -23.75 4.87 1.86
CA GLY A 143 -24.80 5.62 1.21
C GLY A 143 -25.76 6.21 2.24
N LEU A 144 -26.84 6.79 1.74
CA LEU A 144 -27.90 7.31 2.61
C LEU A 144 -28.55 6.17 3.43
N SER A 145 -28.67 4.97 2.85
CA SER A 145 -29.41 3.85 3.42
C SER A 145 -28.69 3.12 4.56
N GLY A 146 -27.37 2.91 4.46
CA GLY A 146 -26.57 2.28 5.51
C GLY A 146 -26.50 3.17 6.75
N ASN A 147 -26.23 4.45 6.53
CA ASN A 147 -26.21 5.46 7.59
C ASN A 147 -27.57 5.63 8.27
N LEU A 148 -28.68 5.53 7.52
CA LEU A 148 -30.02 5.53 8.11
C LEU A 148 -30.26 4.30 8.99
N ARG A 149 -29.79 3.11 8.55
CA ARG A 149 -29.93 1.87 9.33
C ARG A 149 -29.09 1.90 10.61
N ARG A 150 -27.83 2.34 10.54
CA ARG A 150 -26.98 2.54 11.73
C ARG A 150 -27.57 3.57 12.67
N SER A 151 -28.05 4.70 12.15
CA SER A 151 -28.74 5.70 12.95
C SER A 151 -29.97 5.17 13.66
N LEU A 152 -30.69 4.19 13.10
CA LEU A 152 -31.84 3.57 13.75
C LEU A 152 -31.47 2.51 14.80
N ARG A 153 -30.24 1.98 14.75
CA ARG A 153 -29.71 0.97 15.67
C ARG A 153 -28.83 1.57 16.77
N ASP A 154 -28.38 2.79 16.59
CA ASP A 154 -27.62 3.56 17.56
C ASP A 154 -28.40 3.78 18.85
N ASP A 155 -27.70 3.89 19.98
CA ASP A 155 -28.30 4.13 21.30
C ASP A 155 -29.10 5.45 21.36
N ARG A 156 -28.85 6.38 20.43
CA ARG A 156 -29.45 7.72 20.37
C ARG A 156 -29.98 8.02 18.97
N PRO A 157 -30.99 7.28 18.51
CA PRO A 157 -31.34 7.23 17.10
C PRO A 157 -31.83 8.57 16.52
N VAL A 158 -32.51 9.38 17.35
CA VAL A 158 -32.98 10.71 16.94
C VAL A 158 -31.82 11.67 16.68
N LYS A 159 -30.78 11.62 17.53
CA LYS A 159 -29.58 12.45 17.37
C LYS A 159 -28.77 11.99 16.16
N SER A 160 -28.70 10.68 15.95
CA SER A 160 -27.96 10.08 14.83
C SER A 160 -28.58 10.39 13.47
N LEU A 161 -29.91 10.35 13.40
CA LEU A 161 -30.65 10.82 12.23
C LEU A 161 -30.45 12.33 11.98
N PHE A 162 -30.31 13.13 13.05
CA PHE A 162 -30.02 14.56 12.92
C PHE A 162 -28.60 14.80 12.40
N ASN A 163 -27.61 14.06 12.89
CA ASN A 163 -26.24 14.09 12.35
C ASN A 163 -26.24 13.71 10.86
N CYS A 164 -27.01 12.69 10.46
CA CYS A 164 -27.18 12.33 9.04
C CYS A 164 -27.81 13.44 8.20
N ALA A 165 -28.88 14.06 8.71
CA ALA A 165 -29.55 15.16 8.02
C ALA A 165 -28.66 16.41 7.92
N HIS A 166 -27.90 16.71 8.97
CA HIS A 166 -26.95 17.82 9.01
C HIS A 166 -25.81 17.59 8.00
N HIS A 167 -25.21 16.40 7.99
CA HIS A 167 -24.19 16.03 7.02
C HIS A 167 -24.70 16.13 5.57
N ALA A 168 -25.91 15.61 5.29
CA ALA A 168 -26.52 15.73 3.95
C ALA A 168 -26.80 17.19 3.55
N TYR A 169 -27.12 18.04 4.53
CA TYR A 169 -27.33 19.47 4.32
C TYR A 169 -26.03 20.22 4.02
N GLU A 170 -24.97 19.99 4.81
CA GLU A 170 -23.63 20.57 4.58
C GLU A 170 -23.05 20.09 3.24
N LYS A 171 -23.20 18.80 2.91
CA LYS A 171 -22.84 18.24 1.59
C LYS A 171 -23.53 18.99 0.45
N ARG A 172 -24.83 19.27 0.58
CA ARG A 172 -25.62 20.00 -0.43
C ARG A 172 -25.25 21.47 -0.55
N ARG A 173 -24.68 22.07 0.51
CA ARG A 173 -24.18 23.45 0.50
C ARG A 173 -22.75 23.57 -0.02
N GLY A 174 -22.06 22.46 -0.26
CA GLY A 174 -20.67 22.43 -0.71
C GLY A 174 -19.68 22.81 0.39
N SER A 175 -20.07 22.69 1.66
CA SER A 175 -19.22 22.96 2.84
C SER A 175 -18.44 21.74 3.34
N LEU A 176 -18.72 20.55 2.81
CA LEU A 176 -17.92 19.35 3.03
C LEU A 176 -17.01 19.12 1.83
N GLU A 177 -15.71 18.97 2.06
CA GLU A 177 -14.75 18.58 1.02
C GLU A 177 -15.15 17.21 0.45
N GLU A 178 -15.17 17.08 -0.88
CA GLU A 178 -15.38 15.79 -1.52
C GLU A 178 -14.25 14.83 -1.12
N THR A 179 -14.59 13.58 -0.79
CA THR A 179 -13.60 12.53 -0.57
C THR A 179 -12.76 12.37 -1.84
N LEU A 180 -11.46 12.66 -1.75
CA LEU A 180 -10.54 12.51 -2.87
C LEU A 180 -10.56 11.06 -3.35
N ASP A 181 -10.89 10.85 -4.63
CA ASP A 181 -10.69 9.56 -5.31
C ASP A 181 -9.36 9.55 -6.10
N SER A 182 -8.93 8.35 -6.51
CA SER A 182 -7.70 8.17 -7.31
C SER A 182 -7.72 8.94 -8.62
N GLY A 183 -8.90 9.14 -9.24
CA GLY A 183 -9.05 9.97 -10.42
C GLY A 183 -8.76 11.44 -10.17
N GLN A 184 -9.24 11.98 -9.05
CA GLN A 184 -8.98 13.36 -8.61
C GLN A 184 -7.52 13.55 -8.17
N LEU A 185 -6.90 12.57 -7.52
CA LEU A 185 -5.46 12.59 -7.21
C LEU A 185 -4.61 12.66 -8.47
N ILE A 186 -4.93 11.85 -9.48
CA ILE A 186 -4.21 11.85 -10.77
C ILE A 186 -4.32 13.20 -11.46
N GLU A 187 -5.51 13.81 -11.49
CA GLU A 187 -5.67 15.14 -12.09
C GLU A 187 -4.93 16.22 -11.30
N ALA A 188 -4.93 16.14 -9.97
CA ALA A 188 -4.16 17.05 -9.13
C ALA A 188 -2.66 16.93 -9.41
N PHE A 189 -2.14 15.70 -9.54
CA PHE A 189 -0.76 15.44 -9.91
C PHE A 189 -0.43 15.97 -11.30
N LEU A 190 -1.23 15.63 -12.32
CA LEU A 190 -0.98 16.08 -13.70
C LEU A 190 -1.01 17.60 -13.80
N GLY A 191 -1.91 18.26 -13.06
CA GLY A 191 -1.94 19.72 -12.95
C GLY A 191 -0.71 20.30 -12.27
N TRP A 192 -0.27 19.71 -11.15
CA TRP A 192 0.93 20.13 -10.43
C TRP A 192 2.21 19.91 -11.25
N ALA A 193 2.34 18.76 -11.91
CA ALA A 193 3.50 18.41 -12.73
C ALA A 193 3.63 19.30 -13.97
N ALA A 194 2.49 19.79 -14.50
CA ALA A 194 2.45 20.74 -15.62
C ALA A 194 2.60 22.21 -15.19
N ASP A 195 2.37 22.54 -13.92
CA ASP A 195 2.54 23.91 -13.42
C ASP A 195 4.02 24.17 -13.19
N ASP A 196 4.66 24.93 -14.07
CA ASP A 196 6.11 25.25 -14.03
C ASP A 196 6.51 26.28 -12.94
N GLY A 197 5.62 26.63 -12.01
CA GLY A 197 5.93 27.58 -10.93
C GLY A 197 5.99 29.05 -11.38
N ALA A 198 5.27 29.39 -12.46
CA ALA A 198 5.29 30.71 -13.10
C ALA A 198 4.82 31.90 -12.22
N SER A 199 4.39 31.65 -10.98
CA SER A 199 4.00 32.69 -10.02
C SER A 199 5.17 33.32 -9.22
N ALA A 200 6.41 32.81 -9.33
CA ALA A 200 7.59 33.44 -8.74
C ALA A 200 8.53 33.95 -9.83
N GLY A 201 8.41 35.23 -10.18
CA GLY A 201 9.12 35.85 -11.29
C GLY A 201 10.64 35.65 -11.26
N GLY A 202 11.16 34.85 -12.19
CA GLY A 202 12.58 34.76 -12.52
C GLY A 202 12.99 33.42 -13.14
N ALA A 203 13.24 33.40 -14.44
CA ALA A 203 14.12 32.49 -15.21
C ALA A 203 14.52 31.10 -14.62
N GLU A 204 13.57 30.25 -14.21
CA GLU A 204 13.81 28.85 -13.80
C GLU A 204 12.85 27.87 -14.50
N ASN A 205 12.73 27.99 -15.81
CA ASN A 205 11.78 27.25 -16.64
C ASN A 205 12.17 25.77 -16.92
N ASP A 206 12.80 25.04 -15.96
CA ASP A 206 13.31 23.68 -16.25
C ASP A 206 13.64 22.82 -14.99
N ARG A 207 12.96 23.04 -13.85
CA ARG A 207 13.22 22.23 -12.65
C ARG A 207 12.55 20.85 -12.78
N PRO A 208 13.28 19.73 -12.69
CA PRO A 208 12.67 18.41 -12.73
C PRO A 208 11.79 18.17 -11.49
N TRP A 209 10.82 17.28 -11.61
CA TRP A 209 9.95 16.90 -10.50
C TRP A 209 10.14 15.44 -10.12
N ALA A 210 9.87 15.14 -8.86
CA ALA A 210 9.85 13.79 -8.32
C ALA A 210 8.55 13.62 -7.54
N ALA A 211 7.77 12.58 -7.83
CA ALA A 211 6.47 12.40 -7.18
C ALA A 211 6.17 10.97 -6.79
N CYS A 212 5.39 10.81 -5.72
CA CYS A 212 4.74 9.57 -5.33
C CYS A 212 3.22 9.71 -5.44
N LEU A 213 2.56 8.79 -6.17
CA LEU A 213 1.11 8.61 -6.14
C LEU A 213 0.79 7.28 -5.46
N ASN A 214 0.03 7.32 -4.36
CA ASN A 214 -0.44 6.13 -3.65
C ASN A 214 -1.94 5.95 -3.90
N LEU A 215 -2.30 5.00 -4.76
CA LEU A 215 -3.66 4.70 -5.17
C LEU A 215 -4.23 3.57 -4.30
N MET A 216 -5.27 3.86 -3.52
CA MET A 216 -5.85 2.91 -2.55
C MET A 216 -7.02 2.07 -3.08
N ASP A 217 -7.26 2.05 -4.39
CA ASP A 217 -8.44 1.41 -4.97
C ASP A 217 -8.61 -0.05 -4.54
N ALA A 218 -7.49 -0.79 -4.42
CA ALA A 218 -7.46 -2.21 -4.08
C ALA A 218 -7.35 -2.50 -2.57
N HIS A 219 -7.25 -1.46 -1.74
CA HIS A 219 -7.29 -1.60 -0.28
C HIS A 219 -8.74 -1.78 0.20
N PHE A 220 -8.96 -2.42 1.35
CA PHE A 220 -10.28 -2.46 1.97
C PHE A 220 -10.79 -1.03 2.30
N PRO A 221 -12.07 -0.69 2.04
CA PRO A 221 -13.14 -1.52 1.48
C PRO A 221 -13.02 -1.79 -0.04
N TYR A 222 -13.35 -3.01 -0.49
CA TYR A 222 -13.25 -3.41 -1.89
C TYR A 222 -14.45 -2.92 -2.72
N GLU A 223 -14.37 -1.69 -3.22
CA GLU A 223 -15.50 -0.99 -3.86
C GLU A 223 -15.21 -0.56 -5.31
N PRO A 224 -14.99 -1.50 -6.25
CA PRO A 224 -14.83 -1.11 -7.66
C PRO A 224 -16.08 -0.39 -8.19
N ALA A 225 -15.89 0.58 -9.08
CA ALA A 225 -16.99 1.18 -9.83
C ALA A 225 -17.71 0.11 -10.66
N ALA A 226 -19.00 0.31 -10.94
CA ALA A 226 -19.83 -0.68 -11.63
C ALA A 226 -19.25 -1.18 -12.98
N LYS A 227 -18.52 -0.33 -13.71
CA LYS A 227 -17.86 -0.69 -14.97
C LYS A 227 -16.63 -1.59 -14.81
N HIS A 228 -16.04 -1.66 -13.62
CA HIS A 228 -14.86 -2.46 -13.29
C HIS A 228 -15.20 -3.69 -12.45
N ASP A 229 -16.41 -3.75 -11.87
CA ASP A 229 -16.92 -4.93 -11.17
C ASP A 229 -17.42 -5.99 -12.14
N LEU A 230 -16.46 -6.72 -12.70
CA LEU A 230 -16.70 -7.77 -13.68
C LEU A 230 -16.95 -9.15 -13.03
N TRP A 231 -16.59 -9.30 -11.75
CA TRP A 231 -16.55 -10.61 -11.09
C TRP A 231 -17.25 -10.68 -9.73
N GLY A 232 -17.55 -9.54 -9.10
CA GLY A 232 -18.19 -9.48 -7.78
C GLY A 232 -19.72 -9.50 -7.86
N GLY A 233 -20.27 -8.52 -8.57
CA GLY A 233 -21.71 -8.35 -8.76
C GLY A 233 -22.48 -7.93 -7.50
N GLU A 234 -23.79 -7.72 -7.64
CA GLU A 234 -24.64 -7.17 -6.56
C GLU A 234 -24.64 -7.99 -5.27
N THR A 235 -24.57 -9.33 -5.38
CA THR A 235 -24.58 -10.23 -4.21
C THR A 235 -23.35 -10.01 -3.33
N LEU A 236 -22.15 -9.97 -3.92
CA LEU A 236 -20.93 -9.79 -3.14
C LEU A 236 -20.84 -8.36 -2.60
N ARG A 237 -21.31 -7.36 -3.35
CA ARG A 237 -21.43 -5.98 -2.82
C ARG A 237 -22.35 -5.91 -1.61
N ALA A 238 -23.50 -6.60 -1.66
CA ALA A 238 -24.43 -6.63 -0.54
C ALA A 238 -23.80 -7.26 0.70
N LEU A 239 -23.10 -8.39 0.54
CA LEU A 239 -22.37 -9.04 1.64
C LEU A 239 -21.20 -8.18 2.16
N HIS A 240 -20.48 -7.51 1.28
CA HIS A 240 -19.41 -6.58 1.65
C HIS A 240 -19.96 -5.38 2.44
N ALA A 241 -21.13 -4.87 2.07
CA ALA A 241 -21.79 -3.79 2.81
C ALA A 241 -22.31 -4.21 4.20
N GLU A 242 -22.22 -5.50 4.56
CA GLU A 242 -22.55 -6.00 5.90
C GLU A 242 -21.37 -5.93 6.88
N PHE A 243 -20.17 -5.52 6.45
CA PHE A 243 -19.05 -5.31 7.38
C PHE A 243 -19.35 -4.13 8.31
N GLU A 244 -19.18 -4.37 9.60
CA GLU A 244 -19.21 -3.38 10.67
C GLU A 244 -17.82 -3.05 11.20
N LYS A 245 -16.86 -3.96 11.01
CA LYS A 245 -15.45 -3.80 11.38
C LYS A 245 -14.55 -4.26 10.23
N PRO A 246 -13.24 -3.93 10.27
CA PRO A 246 -12.27 -4.47 9.34
C PRO A 246 -12.27 -6.00 9.28
N PRO A 247 -11.88 -6.60 8.14
CA PRO A 247 -11.96 -8.04 7.92
C PRO A 247 -11.33 -8.88 9.04
N ALA A 248 -10.12 -8.53 9.51
CA ALA A 248 -9.43 -9.25 10.57
C ALA A 248 -10.29 -9.47 11.83
N ASN A 249 -10.99 -8.43 12.31
CA ASN A 249 -11.84 -8.50 13.50
C ASN A 249 -13.03 -9.45 13.31
N GLU A 250 -13.67 -9.43 12.14
CA GLU A 250 -14.88 -10.22 11.93
C GLU A 250 -14.61 -11.70 11.63
N PHE A 251 -13.60 -12.00 10.81
CA PHE A 251 -13.31 -13.37 10.39
C PHE A 251 -12.65 -14.20 11.48
N VAL A 252 -11.78 -13.59 12.28
CA VAL A 252 -11.20 -14.26 13.45
C VAL A 252 -12.28 -14.59 14.48
N GLN A 253 -13.28 -13.72 14.65
CA GLN A 253 -14.37 -13.88 15.62
C GLN A 253 -15.52 -14.80 15.14
N GLY A 254 -15.39 -15.39 13.95
CA GLY A 254 -16.27 -16.48 13.51
C GLY A 254 -17.12 -16.18 12.28
N ARG A 255 -16.92 -15.04 11.59
CA ARG A 255 -17.50 -14.87 10.24
C ARG A 255 -16.95 -15.97 9.32
N PRO A 256 -17.78 -16.57 8.44
CA PRO A 256 -17.32 -17.68 7.61
C PRO A 256 -16.25 -17.28 6.59
N TRP A 257 -15.08 -17.92 6.65
CA TRP A 257 -13.93 -17.65 5.77
C TRP A 257 -14.20 -17.71 4.27
N TRP A 258 -15.18 -18.49 3.82
CA TRP A 258 -15.56 -18.54 2.40
C TRP A 258 -16.08 -17.20 1.89
N GLN A 259 -16.62 -16.33 2.77
CA GLN A 259 -17.03 -14.97 2.39
C GLN A 259 -15.81 -14.13 2.06
N LEU A 260 -14.75 -14.20 2.87
CA LEU A 260 -13.51 -13.49 2.61
C LEU A 260 -12.89 -13.94 1.28
N GLU A 261 -12.80 -15.26 1.05
CA GLU A 261 -12.34 -15.82 -0.23
C GLU A 261 -13.17 -15.29 -1.41
N ALA A 262 -14.50 -15.17 -1.25
CA ALA A 262 -15.36 -14.63 -2.29
C ALA A 262 -15.15 -13.12 -2.54
N PHE A 263 -14.67 -12.34 -1.56
CA PHE A 263 -14.37 -10.92 -1.76
C PHE A 263 -13.14 -10.66 -2.62
N GLU A 264 -12.30 -11.67 -2.88
CA GLU A 264 -11.23 -11.60 -3.89
C GLU A 264 -11.78 -11.18 -5.27
N HIS A 265 -13.05 -11.50 -5.56
CA HIS A 265 -13.70 -11.08 -6.80
C HIS A 265 -13.98 -9.57 -6.91
N LEU A 266 -14.31 -8.92 -5.79
CA LEU A 266 -14.44 -7.45 -5.74
C LEU A 266 -13.07 -6.80 -5.82
N TYR A 267 -12.09 -7.38 -5.13
CA TYR A 267 -10.69 -6.97 -5.17
C TYR A 267 -10.09 -7.03 -6.59
N ASP A 268 -10.36 -8.10 -7.35
CA ASP A 268 -9.96 -8.16 -8.77
C ASP A 268 -10.55 -7.00 -9.59
N GLY A 269 -11.81 -6.63 -9.32
CA GLY A 269 -12.45 -5.47 -9.94
C GLY A 269 -11.81 -4.15 -9.53
N ALA A 270 -11.35 -4.06 -8.28
CA ALA A 270 -10.63 -2.90 -7.77
C ALA A 270 -9.24 -2.75 -8.41
N ILE A 271 -8.51 -3.85 -8.61
CA ILE A 271 -7.28 -3.87 -9.40
C ILE A 271 -7.56 -3.41 -10.84
N ARG A 272 -8.67 -3.87 -11.44
CA ARG A 272 -9.10 -3.43 -12.78
C ARG A 272 -9.38 -1.94 -12.88
N GLN A 273 -9.87 -1.35 -11.80
CA GLN A 273 -10.04 0.09 -11.68
C GLN A 273 -8.71 0.82 -11.55
N ALA A 274 -7.80 0.33 -10.70
CA ALA A 274 -6.47 0.88 -10.53
C ALA A 274 -5.67 0.86 -11.84
N ASP A 275 -5.79 -0.20 -12.64
CA ASP A 275 -5.21 -0.31 -13.97
C ASP A 275 -5.73 0.74 -14.96
N ALA A 276 -7.03 1.06 -14.92
CA ALA A 276 -7.60 2.15 -15.72
C ALA A 276 -7.13 3.54 -15.24
N HIS A 277 -6.82 3.68 -13.96
CA HIS A 277 -6.22 4.89 -13.40
C HIS A 277 -4.76 5.05 -13.86
N LEU A 278 -3.99 3.96 -13.92
CA LEU A 278 -2.65 3.96 -14.52
C LEU A 278 -2.67 4.40 -15.98
N GLU A 279 -3.62 3.91 -16.78
CA GLU A 279 -3.78 4.32 -18.18
C GLU A 279 -3.96 5.84 -18.31
N ARG A 280 -4.84 6.41 -17.48
CA ARG A 280 -5.08 7.86 -17.47
C ARG A 280 -3.83 8.65 -17.05
N LEU A 281 -3.12 8.18 -16.03
CA LEU A 281 -1.94 8.82 -15.49
C LEU A 281 -0.81 8.86 -16.53
N LEU A 282 -0.42 7.70 -17.06
CA LEU A 282 0.70 7.59 -17.99
C LEU A 282 0.36 8.21 -19.35
N GLY A 283 -0.87 8.04 -19.84
CA GLY A 283 -1.36 8.77 -21.01
C GLY A 283 -1.42 10.30 -20.79
N GLY A 284 -1.43 10.77 -19.54
CA GLY A 284 -1.24 12.17 -19.18
C GLY A 284 0.19 12.65 -19.39
N LEU A 285 1.17 11.86 -18.95
CA LEU A 285 2.59 12.16 -19.13
C LEU A 285 3.02 12.09 -20.59
N GLU A 286 2.48 11.14 -21.36
CA GLU A 286 2.71 11.03 -22.80
C GLU A 286 2.20 12.27 -23.54
N ARG A 287 0.99 12.74 -23.21
CA ARG A 287 0.43 13.98 -23.79
C ARG A 287 1.22 15.24 -23.41
N ALA A 288 1.90 15.20 -22.27
CA ALA A 288 2.78 16.27 -21.81
C ALA A 288 4.21 16.14 -22.35
N ASP A 289 4.52 15.09 -23.14
CA ASP A 289 5.85 14.83 -23.74
C ASP A 289 6.98 14.68 -22.71
N VAL A 290 6.66 14.25 -21.48
CA VAL A 290 7.65 14.04 -20.40
C VAL A 290 7.84 12.56 -20.04
N HIS A 291 6.98 11.68 -20.55
CA HIS A 291 6.98 10.25 -20.19
C HIS A 291 8.30 9.55 -20.53
N GLU A 292 8.87 9.80 -21.72
CA GLU A 292 10.13 9.18 -22.15
C GLU A 292 11.35 9.66 -21.34
N GLU A 293 11.28 10.82 -20.70
CA GLU A 293 12.34 11.38 -19.86
C GLU A 293 12.10 11.11 -18.35
N THR A 294 11.09 10.31 -18.01
CA THR A 294 10.71 10.01 -16.63
C THR A 294 11.13 8.59 -16.24
N LEU A 295 11.77 8.43 -15.08
CA LEU A 295 11.86 7.15 -14.39
C LEU A 295 10.49 6.85 -13.77
N VAL A 296 9.76 5.89 -14.33
CA VAL A 296 8.44 5.47 -13.83
C VAL A 296 8.56 4.12 -13.15
N VAL A 297 8.25 4.06 -11.86
CA VAL A 297 8.21 2.84 -11.04
C VAL A 297 6.75 2.59 -10.65
N ILE A 298 6.17 1.48 -11.10
CA ILE A 298 4.80 1.05 -10.77
C ILE A 298 4.90 -0.20 -9.91
N THR A 299 4.36 -0.15 -8.71
CA THR A 299 4.46 -1.26 -7.74
C THR A 299 3.31 -1.28 -6.75
N SER A 300 3.41 -2.12 -5.72
CA SER A 300 2.54 -2.13 -4.55
C SER A 300 3.40 -2.09 -3.29
N ASP A 301 2.93 -1.48 -2.22
CA ASP A 301 3.63 -1.46 -0.94
C ASP A 301 3.60 -2.83 -0.26
N HIS A 302 2.51 -3.58 -0.39
CA HIS A 302 2.36 -4.98 0.04
C HIS A 302 1.24 -5.69 -0.73
N GLY A 303 0.96 -6.94 -0.38
CA GLY A 303 -0.18 -7.72 -0.89
C GLY A 303 -1.35 -7.74 0.10
N GLU A 304 -2.30 -8.65 -0.15
CA GLU A 304 -3.56 -8.76 0.60
C GLU A 304 -3.94 -10.24 0.77
N GLY A 305 -4.42 -10.63 1.96
CA GLY A 305 -4.86 -11.97 2.32
C GLY A 305 -6.38 -12.14 2.26
N PHE A 306 -6.83 -13.22 1.63
CA PHE A 306 -8.24 -13.56 1.45
C PHE A 306 -8.64 -14.87 2.16
N GLY A 307 -7.96 -15.20 3.25
CA GLY A 307 -8.25 -16.37 4.08
C GLY A 307 -7.33 -17.57 3.84
N GLU A 308 -6.26 -17.41 3.05
CA GLU A 308 -5.26 -18.44 2.84
C GLU A 308 -4.66 -18.92 4.17
N ILE A 309 -4.36 -20.21 4.27
CA ILE A 309 -3.65 -20.76 5.43
C ILE A 309 -2.15 -20.49 5.22
N SER A 310 -1.52 -19.83 6.19
CA SER A 310 -0.08 -19.57 6.19
C SER A 310 0.70 -20.88 6.07
N ARG A 311 1.59 -20.96 5.09
CA ARG A 311 2.42 -22.16 4.87
C ARG A 311 3.51 -22.32 5.91
N LEU A 312 3.94 -21.21 6.53
CA LEU A 312 4.94 -21.22 7.60
C LEU A 312 4.40 -21.89 8.85
N THR A 313 3.17 -21.55 9.25
CA THR A 313 2.61 -22.00 10.52
C THR A 313 1.64 -23.17 10.37
N GLY A 314 1.00 -23.32 9.21
CA GLY A 314 0.00 -24.34 8.91
C GLY A 314 -1.32 -24.22 9.68
N ARG A 315 -1.51 -23.15 10.45
CA ARG A 315 -2.65 -22.96 11.37
C ARG A 315 -3.22 -21.55 11.40
N THR A 316 -2.42 -20.57 10.99
CA THR A 316 -2.83 -19.16 10.92
C THR A 316 -3.50 -18.90 9.58
N ARG A 317 -4.69 -18.30 9.57
CA ARG A 317 -5.29 -17.80 8.33
C ARG A 317 -4.93 -16.34 8.12
N LEU A 318 -4.60 -15.99 6.89
CA LEU A 318 -4.23 -14.65 6.49
C LEU A 318 -5.51 -13.88 6.15
N VAL A 319 -5.63 -12.68 6.68
CA VAL A 319 -6.71 -11.73 6.37
C VAL A 319 -6.04 -10.41 6.15
N ASP A 320 -6.49 -9.71 5.12
CA ASP A 320 -5.96 -8.42 4.71
C ASP A 320 -4.42 -8.43 4.76
N HIS A 321 -3.77 -7.42 5.30
CA HIS A 321 -2.32 -7.37 5.51
C HIS A 321 -1.99 -7.29 7.01
N SER A 322 -2.80 -7.95 7.83
CA SER A 322 -2.71 -7.79 9.27
C SER A 322 -1.54 -8.51 9.94
N TRP A 323 -1.12 -9.64 9.39
CA TRP A 323 -0.05 -10.51 9.91
C TRP A 323 0.41 -11.50 8.85
N GLY A 324 1.56 -12.13 9.11
CA GLY A 324 2.10 -13.18 8.26
C GLY A 324 3.21 -12.69 7.34
N ILE A 325 3.81 -13.61 6.61
CA ILE A 325 4.90 -13.28 5.67
C ILE A 325 4.76 -14.04 4.36
N ASP A 326 3.61 -14.66 4.11
CA ASP A 326 3.37 -15.48 2.91
C ASP A 326 3.34 -14.65 1.61
N GLU A 327 3.55 -15.30 0.47
CA GLU A 327 3.68 -14.62 -0.84
C GLU A 327 2.47 -13.76 -1.21
N VAL A 328 1.27 -14.10 -0.73
CA VAL A 328 0.08 -13.28 -0.98
C VAL A 328 0.15 -11.88 -0.33
N LEU A 329 1.06 -11.70 0.63
CA LEU A 329 1.33 -10.44 1.33
C LEU A 329 2.64 -9.79 0.90
N THR A 330 3.65 -10.57 0.51
CA THR A 330 4.99 -10.03 0.22
C THR A 330 5.34 -9.98 -1.26
N HIS A 331 4.74 -10.82 -2.11
CA HIS A 331 5.04 -10.82 -3.56
C HIS A 331 4.15 -9.81 -4.27
N ILE A 332 4.78 -8.74 -4.74
CA ILE A 332 4.13 -7.55 -5.33
C ILE A 332 4.45 -7.40 -6.82
N PRO A 333 3.59 -6.73 -7.60
CA PRO A 333 3.97 -6.32 -8.95
C PRO A 333 5.07 -5.25 -8.89
N LEU A 334 5.99 -5.27 -9.84
CA LEU A 334 7.00 -4.23 -10.03
C LEU A 334 7.33 -4.11 -11.52
N VAL A 335 6.96 -2.97 -12.09
CA VAL A 335 7.24 -2.59 -13.48
C VAL A 335 7.95 -1.25 -13.47
N VAL A 336 9.10 -1.17 -14.12
CA VAL A 336 9.96 0.03 -14.15
C VAL A 336 10.24 0.42 -15.59
N LYS A 337 9.80 1.62 -16.00
CA LYS A 337 10.26 2.25 -17.25
C LYS A 337 11.37 3.21 -16.91
N TYR A 338 12.59 2.90 -17.34
CA TYR A 338 13.72 3.83 -17.20
C TYR A 338 13.67 4.89 -18.31
N PRO A 339 14.27 6.08 -18.10
CA PRO A 339 14.33 7.12 -19.12
C PRO A 339 14.88 6.60 -20.45
N GLY A 340 14.15 6.85 -21.54
CA GLY A 340 14.48 6.43 -22.90
C GLY A 340 14.34 4.94 -23.20
N GLN A 341 13.80 4.13 -22.28
CA GLN A 341 13.53 2.72 -22.54
C GLN A 341 12.34 2.53 -23.48
N THR A 342 12.52 1.71 -24.51
CA THR A 342 11.47 1.33 -25.46
C THR A 342 11.32 -0.18 -25.63
N ASP A 343 12.22 -0.95 -25.04
CA ASP A 343 12.30 -2.39 -25.17
C ASP A 343 11.84 -3.10 -23.88
N PRO A 344 11.14 -4.25 -24.00
CA PRO A 344 10.71 -5.03 -22.85
C PRO A 344 11.88 -5.83 -22.28
N VAL A 345 12.03 -5.81 -20.96
CA VAL A 345 13.01 -6.64 -20.24
C VAL A 345 12.34 -7.34 -19.08
N THR A 346 12.66 -8.61 -18.87
CA THR A 346 12.19 -9.39 -17.72
C THR A 346 13.35 -9.69 -16.79
N VAL A 347 13.16 -9.43 -15.49
CA VAL A 347 14.13 -9.75 -14.43
C VAL A 347 13.52 -10.81 -13.52
N ASP A 348 14.14 -11.99 -13.50
CA ASP A 348 13.70 -13.12 -12.67
C ASP A 348 14.45 -13.21 -11.33
N ALA A 349 15.46 -12.36 -11.11
CA ALA A 349 16.16 -12.32 -9.83
C ALA A 349 15.26 -11.68 -8.75
N PRO A 350 15.38 -12.11 -7.47
CA PRO A 350 14.68 -11.47 -6.38
C PRO A 350 14.99 -9.98 -6.31
N ALA A 351 13.93 -9.16 -6.26
CA ALA A 351 14.03 -7.71 -6.20
C ALA A 351 13.33 -7.17 -4.94
N THR A 352 13.72 -5.99 -4.48
CA THR A 352 13.17 -5.38 -3.24
C THR A 352 12.84 -3.90 -3.45
N LEU A 353 11.77 -3.41 -2.82
CA LEU A 353 11.45 -1.98 -2.85
C LEU A 353 12.46 -1.11 -2.10
N SER A 354 13.20 -1.67 -1.14
CA SER A 354 14.29 -0.95 -0.46
C SER A 354 15.39 -0.50 -1.44
N ALA A 355 15.45 -1.06 -2.65
CA ALA A 355 16.38 -0.61 -3.69
C ALA A 355 15.93 0.66 -4.43
N PHE A 356 14.75 1.21 -4.12
CA PHE A 356 14.22 2.40 -4.80
C PHE A 356 15.15 3.62 -4.69
N PRO A 357 15.66 4.03 -3.51
CA PRO A 357 16.56 5.18 -3.41
C PRO A 357 17.83 5.04 -4.25
N ASP A 358 18.47 3.87 -4.22
CA ASP A 358 19.68 3.61 -5.01
C ASP A 358 19.39 3.58 -6.51
N THR A 359 18.23 3.06 -6.91
CA THR A 359 17.79 3.10 -8.31
C THR A 359 17.57 4.53 -8.78
N VAL A 360 16.95 5.37 -7.95
CA VAL A 360 16.78 6.80 -8.23
C VAL A 360 18.14 7.46 -8.40
N ARG A 361 19.06 7.31 -7.43
CA ARG A 361 20.41 7.87 -7.51
C ARG A 361 21.14 7.44 -8.78
N ALA A 362 21.08 6.15 -9.12
CA ALA A 362 21.67 5.63 -10.35
C ALA A 362 21.02 6.22 -11.62
N ALA A 363 19.70 6.46 -11.62
CA ALA A 363 19.02 7.07 -12.76
C ALA A 363 19.43 8.53 -12.95
N LEU A 364 19.61 9.28 -11.86
CA LEU A 364 20.11 10.66 -11.89
C LEU A 364 21.54 10.75 -12.46
N GLU A 365 22.36 9.74 -12.20
CA GLU A 365 23.73 9.63 -12.70
C GLU A 365 23.82 9.05 -14.13
N GLY A 366 22.73 8.52 -14.66
CA GLY A 366 22.71 7.78 -15.93
C GLY A 366 23.40 6.42 -15.86
N SER A 367 23.54 5.85 -14.66
CA SER A 367 24.15 4.56 -14.37
C SER A 367 23.12 3.46 -14.03
N ALA A 368 21.84 3.81 -13.91
CA ALA A 368 20.76 2.85 -13.66
C ALA A 368 20.74 1.73 -14.70
N SER A 369 20.58 0.51 -14.23
CA SER A 369 20.55 -0.70 -15.04
C SER A 369 19.22 -1.42 -14.87
N ARG A 370 18.94 -2.39 -15.74
CA ARG A 370 17.72 -3.21 -15.63
C ARG A 370 17.68 -4.03 -14.34
N ASP A 371 18.82 -4.22 -13.67
CA ASP A 371 18.91 -4.97 -12.42
C ASP A 371 18.94 -4.04 -11.18
N SER A 372 18.67 -2.74 -11.30
CA SER A 372 18.82 -1.78 -10.18
C SER A 372 17.96 -2.08 -8.94
N PHE A 373 16.87 -2.84 -9.06
CA PHE A 373 16.07 -3.29 -7.91
C PHE A 373 16.53 -4.64 -7.30
N VAL A 374 17.55 -5.28 -7.87
CA VAL A 374 18.11 -6.56 -7.42
C VAL A 374 19.31 -6.25 -6.52
N PRO A 375 19.24 -6.53 -5.21
CA PRO A 375 20.37 -6.31 -4.32
C PRO A 375 21.47 -7.36 -4.54
N ASP A 376 22.69 -7.05 -4.11
CA ASP A 376 23.82 -8.00 -4.13
C ASP A 376 23.63 -9.18 -3.16
N GLY A 377 22.90 -8.96 -2.07
CA GLY A 377 22.61 -9.93 -1.01
C GLY A 377 21.20 -10.53 -1.09
N PRO A 378 20.80 -11.32 -0.08
CA PRO A 378 19.43 -11.80 0.00
C PRO A 378 18.45 -10.63 0.12
N VAL A 379 17.31 -10.73 -0.56
CA VAL A 379 16.19 -9.84 -0.27
C VAL A 379 15.60 -10.23 1.08
N VAL A 380 15.31 -9.27 1.93
CA VAL A 380 14.73 -9.49 3.26
C VAL A 380 13.34 -8.87 3.35
N ALA A 381 12.46 -9.50 4.13
CA ALA A 381 11.18 -8.92 4.50
C ALA A 381 10.82 -9.31 5.93
N SER A 382 10.19 -8.41 6.67
CA SER A 382 9.70 -8.71 8.00
C SER A 382 8.40 -7.99 8.34
N THR A 383 7.68 -8.55 9.31
CA THR A 383 6.52 -7.89 9.92
C THR A 383 6.52 -8.11 11.42
N GLU A 384 6.20 -7.02 12.13
CA GLU A 384 6.02 -7.01 13.56
C GLU A 384 4.57 -6.68 13.88
N ARG A 385 3.72 -7.71 13.97
CA ARG A 385 2.47 -7.53 14.72
C ARG A 385 2.80 -7.50 16.21
N LEU A 386 2.79 -6.30 16.79
CA LEU A 386 3.04 -6.08 18.21
C LEU A 386 1.84 -6.50 19.06
N LEU A 387 2.13 -7.06 20.23
CA LEU A 387 1.15 -7.35 21.28
C LEU A 387 0.63 -6.03 21.87
N ALA A 388 -0.61 -5.64 21.59
CA ALA A 388 -1.31 -4.66 22.41
C ALA A 388 -1.93 -5.37 23.62
N GLU A 389 -1.94 -4.72 24.79
CA GLU A 389 -2.58 -5.27 26.01
C GLU A 389 -4.09 -5.55 25.81
N HIS A 390 -4.70 -4.95 24.78
CA HIS A 390 -6.08 -5.14 24.35
C HIS A 390 -6.24 -5.03 22.82
N ASP A 391 -5.66 -5.97 22.06
CA ASP A 391 -5.96 -6.10 20.61
C ASP A 391 -7.38 -6.67 20.46
N GLY A 392 -8.34 -5.83 20.08
CA GLY A 392 -9.77 -6.16 20.01
C GLY A 392 -10.13 -7.23 18.96
N VAL A 393 -9.13 -7.73 18.21
CA VAL A 393 -9.31 -8.82 17.24
C VAL A 393 -9.57 -10.16 17.95
N PHE A 394 -8.90 -10.47 19.06
CA PHE A 394 -8.97 -11.78 19.73
C PHE A 394 -9.71 -11.74 21.08
N GLU A 395 -10.75 -10.91 21.21
CA GLU A 395 -11.54 -10.77 22.44
C GLU A 395 -11.83 -12.13 23.12
N GLY A 396 -11.23 -12.36 24.30
CA GLY A 396 -11.47 -13.52 25.12
C GLY A 396 -10.60 -14.76 24.89
N SER A 397 -9.56 -14.72 24.05
CA SER A 397 -8.61 -15.84 23.91
C SER A 397 -7.17 -15.45 23.50
N ASP A 398 -6.33 -15.14 24.50
CA ASP A 398 -4.89 -14.90 24.29
C ASP A 398 -4.17 -16.11 23.67
N GLU A 399 -4.65 -17.32 23.94
CA GLU A 399 -4.07 -18.56 23.38
C GLU A 399 -4.28 -18.64 21.86
N ALA A 400 -5.44 -18.22 21.35
CA ALA A 400 -5.72 -18.16 19.91
C ALA A 400 -4.90 -17.05 19.22
N ALA A 401 -4.63 -15.94 19.92
CA ALA A 401 -3.88 -14.81 19.39
C ALA A 401 -2.38 -15.10 19.18
N ARG A 402 -1.79 -16.01 19.96
CA ARG A 402 -0.36 -16.38 19.90
C ARG A 402 0.12 -16.77 18.51
N ASP A 403 -0.77 -17.35 17.71
CA ASP A 403 -0.45 -17.85 16.38
C ASP A 403 -0.31 -16.73 15.34
N TYR A 404 -0.71 -15.52 15.70
CA TYR A 404 -0.76 -14.39 14.79
C TYR A 404 0.33 -13.35 15.05
N TYR A 405 1.01 -13.43 16.20
CA TYR A 405 2.07 -12.48 16.56
C TYR A 405 3.38 -12.74 15.83
N GLY A 406 4.09 -11.65 15.59
CA GLY A 406 5.44 -11.68 15.02
C GLY A 406 6.54 -11.80 16.10
N PRO A 407 7.80 -11.51 15.72
CA PRO A 407 8.21 -11.12 14.38
C PRO A 407 8.07 -12.29 13.40
N TRP A 408 7.64 -11.96 12.18
CA TRP A 408 7.73 -12.87 11.04
C TRP A 408 8.85 -12.37 10.15
N ARG A 409 9.74 -13.25 9.73
CA ARG A 409 10.91 -12.90 8.92
C ARG A 409 11.03 -13.81 7.72
N ALA A 410 11.49 -13.26 6.62
CA ALA A 410 11.80 -14.03 5.42
C ALA A 410 13.02 -13.47 4.70
N THR A 411 13.79 -14.37 4.11
CA THR A 411 14.85 -14.08 3.13
C THR A 411 14.47 -14.70 1.80
N TYR A 412 14.91 -14.08 0.70
CA TYR A 412 14.69 -14.55 -0.66
C TYR A 412 16.01 -14.52 -1.43
N GLU A 413 16.38 -15.67 -1.99
CA GLU A 413 17.63 -15.85 -2.73
C GLU A 413 17.36 -16.53 -4.07
N ARG A 414 18.15 -16.18 -5.08
CA ARG A 414 18.06 -16.86 -6.37
C ARG A 414 18.60 -18.29 -6.27
N ALA A 415 17.85 -19.26 -6.77
CA ALA A 415 18.29 -20.65 -6.91
C ALA A 415 17.98 -21.18 -8.31
N GLY A 416 18.94 -21.01 -9.23
CA GLY A 416 18.75 -21.36 -10.64
C GLY A 416 17.72 -20.45 -11.29
N ASP A 417 16.60 -21.03 -11.72
CA ASP A 417 15.48 -20.34 -12.36
C ASP A 417 14.36 -19.97 -11.36
N ASP A 418 14.48 -20.40 -10.10
CA ASP A 418 13.49 -20.14 -9.06
C ASP A 418 14.05 -19.21 -7.97
N THR A 419 13.16 -18.75 -7.10
CA THR A 419 13.49 -18.07 -5.85
C THR A 419 13.32 -19.03 -4.68
N MET A 420 14.33 -19.13 -3.82
CA MET A 420 14.23 -19.82 -2.56
C MET A 420 13.90 -18.82 -1.47
N LYS A 421 12.82 -19.09 -0.74
CA LYS A 421 12.45 -18.36 0.47
C LYS A 421 12.78 -19.19 1.69
N SER A 422 13.47 -18.61 2.66
CA SER A 422 13.53 -19.14 4.03
C SER A 422 12.76 -18.18 4.95
N ALA A 423 11.93 -18.72 5.84
CA ALA A 423 11.09 -17.91 6.71
C ALA A 423 10.99 -18.49 8.12
N THR A 424 10.85 -17.62 9.12
CA THR A 424 10.70 -18.00 10.54
C THR A 424 9.64 -17.17 11.25
N ARG A 425 9.06 -17.76 12.29
CA ARG A 425 8.19 -17.09 13.28
C ARG A 425 8.17 -17.88 14.59
N GLY A 426 8.93 -17.43 15.58
CA GLY A 426 9.15 -18.20 16.81
C GLY A 426 9.85 -19.52 16.49
N GLU A 427 9.27 -20.65 16.91
CA GLU A 427 9.82 -21.99 16.61
C GLU A 427 9.46 -22.50 15.21
N ASP A 428 8.52 -21.84 14.51
CA ASP A 428 8.12 -22.24 13.15
C ASP A 428 9.18 -21.80 12.14
N ALA A 429 9.58 -22.71 11.26
CA ALA A 429 10.55 -22.47 10.19
C ALA A 429 10.14 -23.19 8.89
N LEU A 430 10.43 -22.56 7.76
CA LEU A 430 10.04 -23.05 6.45
C LEU A 430 11.04 -22.64 5.37
N THR A 431 11.32 -23.56 4.45
CA THR A 431 11.98 -23.25 3.18
C THR A 431 11.05 -23.58 2.02
N MET A 432 10.83 -22.60 1.14
CA MET A 432 9.96 -22.69 -0.03
C MET A 432 10.72 -22.42 -1.32
N ARG A 433 10.36 -23.15 -2.37
CA ARG A 433 10.74 -22.86 -3.75
C ARG A 433 9.59 -22.14 -4.43
N ILE A 434 9.86 -20.97 -5.00
CA ILE A 434 8.90 -20.08 -5.65
C ILE A 434 9.32 -19.94 -7.10
N ARG A 435 8.49 -20.43 -8.02
CA ARG A 435 8.73 -20.31 -9.46
C ARG A 435 8.25 -18.97 -9.97
N ASP A 436 7.05 -18.58 -9.55
CA ASP A 436 6.37 -17.34 -9.90
C ASP A 436 5.29 -17.01 -8.87
N ALA A 437 4.48 -15.98 -9.11
CA ALA A 437 3.43 -15.54 -8.21
C ALA A 437 2.28 -16.56 -8.02
N GLN A 438 2.16 -17.55 -8.92
CA GLN A 438 1.09 -18.56 -8.88
C GLN A 438 1.59 -19.88 -8.26
N GLU A 439 2.86 -20.21 -8.45
CA GLU A 439 3.44 -21.49 -8.03
C GLU A 439 4.55 -21.32 -7.00
N ALA A 440 4.21 -21.70 -5.77
CA ALA A 440 5.17 -21.89 -4.68
C ALA A 440 4.97 -23.25 -4.01
N MET A 441 6.06 -23.87 -3.56
CA MET A 441 6.08 -25.21 -2.93
C MET A 441 6.96 -25.22 -1.69
N THR A 442 6.45 -25.78 -0.60
CA THR A 442 7.27 -26.08 0.59
C THR A 442 8.25 -27.19 0.25
N VAL A 443 9.54 -26.93 0.43
CA VAL A 443 10.61 -27.93 0.23
C VAL A 443 10.80 -28.73 1.51
N ASP A 444 10.97 -28.03 2.63
CA ASP A 444 11.13 -28.60 3.96
C ASP A 444 10.75 -27.58 5.04
N ARG A 445 10.84 -27.99 6.31
CA ARG A 445 10.62 -27.14 7.49
C ARG A 445 11.93 -26.74 8.16
N THR A 446 12.88 -26.28 7.35
CA THR A 446 14.16 -25.70 7.78
C THR A 446 14.27 -24.26 7.28
N GLY A 447 15.36 -23.56 7.57
CA GLY A 447 15.60 -22.19 7.06
C GLY A 447 15.95 -21.17 8.14
N SER A 448 15.83 -21.53 9.42
CA SER A 448 16.13 -20.61 10.53
C SER A 448 17.55 -20.07 10.45
N GLU A 449 18.55 -20.92 10.20
CA GLU A 449 19.96 -20.49 10.09
C GLU A 449 20.17 -19.42 9.02
N ARG A 450 19.52 -19.56 7.84
CA ARG A 450 19.62 -18.55 6.76
C ARG A 450 18.96 -17.23 7.14
N VAL A 451 17.81 -17.30 7.82
CA VAL A 451 17.11 -16.10 8.28
C VAL A 451 17.91 -15.44 9.40
N GLU A 452 18.44 -16.19 10.35
CA GLU A 452 19.30 -15.67 11.42
C GLU A 452 20.54 -15.00 10.83
N GLU A 453 21.28 -15.65 9.93
CA GLU A 453 22.48 -15.09 9.29
C GLU A 453 22.19 -13.76 8.57
N ALA A 454 21.11 -13.69 7.78
CA ALA A 454 20.77 -12.45 7.08
C ALA A 454 20.37 -11.34 8.05
N PHE A 455 19.53 -11.64 9.05
CA PHE A 455 19.02 -10.62 9.97
C PHE A 455 20.03 -10.22 11.06
N GLU A 456 21.06 -11.04 11.35
CA GLU A 456 22.20 -10.65 12.19
C GLU A 456 23.03 -9.51 11.57
N THR A 457 23.01 -9.38 10.24
CA THR A 457 23.68 -8.27 9.55
C THR A 457 22.89 -6.97 9.55
N LEU A 458 21.58 -7.04 9.84
CA LEU A 458 20.68 -5.89 9.90
C LEU A 458 20.73 -5.28 11.31
N GLY A 459 21.55 -4.25 11.47
CA GLY A 459 21.62 -3.47 12.71
C GLY A 459 20.67 -2.28 12.68
N PRO A 460 20.09 -1.87 13.82
CA PRO A 460 19.26 -0.68 13.88
C PRO A 460 20.07 0.53 13.40
N MET A 461 19.50 1.25 12.44
CA MET A 461 20.01 2.52 11.95
C MET A 461 19.35 3.67 12.71
N GLU A 462 20.05 4.79 12.81
CA GLU A 462 19.58 6.02 13.46
C GLU A 462 18.55 6.77 12.56
N LEU A 463 17.50 6.08 12.14
CA LEU A 463 16.47 6.54 11.20
C LEU A 463 15.12 6.83 11.87
N LYS A 464 14.79 6.14 12.97
CA LYS A 464 13.55 6.36 13.73
C LYS A 464 13.64 7.61 14.60
N GLY A 465 12.61 8.45 14.55
CA GLY A 465 12.44 9.62 15.41
C GLY A 465 11.58 9.32 16.64
N ASP A 466 11.29 10.36 17.42
CA ASP A 466 10.33 10.27 18.52
C ASP A 466 8.92 10.02 17.96
N ALA A 467 8.15 9.12 18.59
CA ALA A 467 6.78 8.82 18.18
C ALA A 467 5.88 10.06 18.27
N GLY A 468 4.97 10.19 17.30
CA GLY A 468 3.99 11.27 17.28
C GLY A 468 2.81 11.04 18.23
N THR A 469 1.98 12.07 18.40
CA THR A 469 0.63 11.93 18.94
C THR A 469 -0.37 11.89 17.79
N VAL A 470 -1.19 10.86 17.71
CA VAL A 470 -2.28 10.75 16.72
C VAL A 470 -3.53 11.44 17.31
N GLU A 471 -4.22 12.27 16.51
CA GLU A 471 -5.49 12.88 16.91
C GLU A 471 -6.63 11.84 16.89
N SER A 472 -7.62 11.97 17.77
CA SER A 472 -8.65 10.94 17.96
C SER A 472 -9.50 10.65 16.72
N ASP A 473 -9.71 11.65 15.86
CA ASP A 473 -10.42 11.49 14.59
C ASP A 473 -9.58 10.74 13.53
N VAL A 474 -8.26 10.87 13.58
CA VAL A 474 -7.34 10.05 12.79
C VAL A 474 -7.35 8.61 13.31
N GLU A 475 -7.40 8.40 14.63
CA GLU A 475 -7.52 7.05 15.22
C GLU A 475 -8.79 6.33 14.75
N ASP A 476 -9.96 6.97 14.81
CA ASP A 476 -11.23 6.39 14.33
C ASP A 476 -11.12 5.96 12.85
N ARG A 477 -10.52 6.80 12.01
CA ARG A 477 -10.35 6.50 10.58
C ARG A 477 -9.39 5.35 10.34
N LEU A 478 -8.28 5.29 11.08
CA LEU A 478 -7.34 4.18 11.01
C LEU A 478 -8.00 2.87 11.45
N ALA A 479 -8.83 2.90 12.50
CA ALA A 479 -9.58 1.74 12.95
C ALA A 479 -10.52 1.22 11.85
N ASP A 480 -11.27 2.12 11.20
CA ASP A 480 -12.19 1.72 10.15
C ASP A 480 -11.50 1.16 8.88
N LEU A 481 -10.30 1.64 8.57
CA LEU A 481 -9.47 1.12 7.48
C LEU A 481 -8.75 -0.19 7.85
N GLY A 482 -8.82 -0.64 9.10
CA GLY A 482 -8.14 -1.86 9.57
C GLY A 482 -6.72 -1.66 10.05
N TYR A 483 -6.27 -0.41 10.17
CA TYR A 483 -4.94 -0.06 10.66
C TYR A 483 -4.86 -0.06 12.20
N LEU A 484 -5.88 0.42 12.92
CA LEU A 484 -5.95 0.28 14.39
C LEU A 484 -6.86 -0.89 14.80
N ARG A 485 -6.49 -1.59 15.89
CA ARG A 485 -7.06 -2.89 16.30
C ARG A 485 -7.41 -2.98 17.76
#